data_AF-A0AAW2IZB7-F1
#
_entry.id   AF-A0AAW2IZB7-F1
#
_cell.length_a   1.000
_cell.length_b   1.000
_cell.length_c   1.000
_cell.angle_alpha   90.00
_cell.angle_beta   90.00
_cell.angle_gamma   90.00
#
_symmetry.space_group_name_H-M   'P 1'
#
loop_
_entity.id
_entity.type
_entity.pdbx_description
1 polymer ?
#
loop_
_entity_poly.entity_id
_entity_poly.type
_entity_poly.pdbx_seq_one_letter_code
_entity_poly.pdbx_strand_id
1 'polypeptide(L)'
;MQAEEDVVRGRTKLRQAGKQIQSVINSAYKIERQARGLKDVLRELPSRESARFRTQVNNVAKEAKTERNALSKEITRISNHGISV
;
A
#
# COMPACT_ATOMS: atom_id res chain seq x y z
N MET A 1 31.17 -13.12 -18.93
CA MET A 1 29.83 -12.68 -19.39
C MET A 1 28.70 -13.14 -18.48
N GLN A 2 28.66 -14.39 -17.98
CA GLN A 2 27.54 -14.88 -17.14
C GLN A 2 27.16 -13.98 -15.95
N ALA A 3 28.17 -13.48 -15.20
CA ALA A 3 27.93 -12.65 -14.03
C ALA A 3 27.28 -11.29 -14.36
N GLU A 4 27.59 -10.70 -15.52
CA GLU A 4 27.01 -9.43 -15.95
C GLU A 4 25.55 -9.60 -16.34
N GLU A 5 25.22 -10.68 -17.05
CA GLU A 5 23.84 -11.02 -17.40
C GLU A 5 22.98 -11.28 -16.16
N ASP A 6 23.53 -11.98 -15.16
CA ASP A 6 22.84 -12.24 -13.90
C ASP A 6 22.54 -10.95 -13.11
N VAL A 7 23.48 -10.00 -13.11
CA VAL A 7 23.28 -8.67 -12.50
C VAL A 7 22.18 -7.90 -13.22
N VAL A 8 22.20 -7.85 -14.56
CA VAL A 8 21.18 -7.16 -15.36
C VAL A 8 19.79 -7.77 -15.12
N ARG A 9 19.71 -9.11 -15.11
CA ARG A 9 18.47 -9.85 -14.84
C ARG A 9 17.97 -9.57 -13.41
N GLY A 10 18.86 -9.59 -12.41
CA GLY A 10 18.52 -9.27 -11.02
C GLY A 10 17.94 -7.87 -10.86
N ARG A 11 18.59 -6.86 -11.47
CA ARG A 11 18.12 -5.46 -11.46
C ARG A 11 16.74 -5.33 -12.11
N THR A 12 16.51 -6.03 -13.22
CA THR A 12 15.23 -6.02 -13.93
C THR A 12 14.10 -6.62 -13.08
N LYS A 13 14.36 -7.75 -12.42
CA LYS A 13 13.39 -8.39 -11.51
C LYS A 13 13.05 -7.49 -10.32
N LEU A 14 14.06 -6.87 -9.69
CA LEU A 14 13.85 -5.93 -8.58
C LEU A 14 13.00 -4.74 -9.01
N ARG A 15 13.24 -4.18 -10.19
CA ARG A 15 12.42 -3.11 -10.74
C ARG A 15 10.97 -3.53 -10.97
N GLN A 16 10.75 -4.73 -11.53
CA GLN A 16 9.41 -5.26 -11.76
C GLN A 16 8.65 -5.48 -10.44
N ALA A 17 9.30 -6.09 -9.45
CA ALA A 17 8.75 -6.27 -8.12
C ALA A 17 8.41 -4.92 -7.47
N GLY A 18 9.30 -3.92 -7.63
CA GLY A 18 9.03 -2.55 -7.21
C GLY A 18 7.75 -1.99 -7.82
N LYS A 19 7.55 -2.14 -9.13
CA LYS A 19 6.33 -1.64 -9.80
C LYS A 19 5.06 -2.31 -9.26
N GLN A 20 5.12 -3.60 -8.96
CA GLN A 20 4.01 -4.32 -8.34
C GLN A 20 3.72 -3.79 -6.94
N ILE A 21 4.75 -3.60 -6.12
CA ILE A 21 4.62 -3.00 -4.78
C ILE A 21 4.01 -1.60 -4.88
N GLN A 22 4.47 -0.77 -5.81
CA GLN A 22 3.94 0.58 -6.02
C GLN A 22 2.45 0.57 -6.40
N SER A 23 2.02 -0.39 -7.22
CA SER A 23 0.60 -0.59 -7.54
C SER A 23 -0.22 -0.92 -6.29
N VAL A 24 0.29 -1.81 -5.43
CA VAL A 24 -0.38 -2.17 -4.16
C VAL A 24 -0.44 -0.97 -3.21
N ILE A 25 0.63 -0.18 -3.10
CA ILE A 25 0.67 1.08 -2.32
C ILE A 25 -0.46 2.02 -2.77
N ASN A 26 -0.63 2.18 -4.09
CA ASN A 26 -1.67 3.05 -4.65
C ASN A 26 -3.07 2.52 -4.33
N SER A 27 -3.28 1.20 -4.40
CA SER A 27 -4.55 0.57 -4.03
C SER A 27 -4.84 0.72 -2.53
N ALA A 28 -3.86 0.49 -1.66
CA ALA A 28 -3.99 0.70 -0.22
C ALA A 28 -4.31 2.17 0.12
N TYR A 29 -3.70 3.12 -0.60
CA TYR A 29 -4.04 4.55 -0.47
C TYR A 29 -5.49 4.84 -0.85
N LYS A 30 -6.00 4.24 -1.95
CA LYS A 30 -7.41 4.38 -2.35
C LYS A 30 -8.35 3.81 -1.30
N ILE A 31 -8.05 2.62 -0.76
CA ILE A 31 -8.81 1.99 0.33
C ILE A 31 -8.86 2.91 1.55
N GLU A 32 -7.73 3.47 1.99
CA GLU A 32 -7.69 4.41 3.12
C GLU A 32 -8.58 5.63 2.87
N ARG A 33 -8.53 6.20 1.65
CA ARG A 33 -9.35 7.36 1.28
C ARG A 33 -10.85 7.04 1.28
N GLN A 34 -11.24 5.90 0.71
CA GLN A 34 -12.63 5.45 0.66
C GLN A 34 -13.15 5.12 2.07
N ALA A 35 -12.36 4.43 2.89
CA ALA A 35 -12.71 4.13 4.27
C ALA A 35 -12.90 5.41 5.09
N ARG A 36 -12.06 6.44 4.89
CA ARG A 36 -12.26 7.75 5.54
C ARG A 36 -13.59 8.39 5.13
N GLY A 37 -13.89 8.44 3.83
CA GLY A 37 -15.15 9.00 3.34
C GLY A 37 -16.38 8.24 3.88
N LEU A 38 -16.33 6.90 3.91
CA LEU A 38 -17.41 6.09 4.46
C LEU A 38 -17.58 6.31 5.97
N LYS A 39 -16.49 6.47 6.71
CA LYS A 39 -16.52 6.79 8.14
C LYS A 39 -17.21 8.14 8.40
N ASP A 40 -16.98 9.12 7.54
CA ASP A 40 -17.61 10.45 7.63
C ASP A 40 -19.12 10.34 7.41
N VAL A 41 -19.58 9.59 6.41
CA VAL A 41 -21.01 9.30 6.17
C VAL A 41 -21.64 8.56 7.35
N LEU A 42 -20.99 7.52 7.87
CA LEU A 42 -21.51 6.74 9.00
C LEU A 42 -21.57 7.56 10.30
N ARG A 43 -20.85 8.67 10.42
CA ARG A 43 -20.91 9.59 11.56
C ARG A 43 -22.23 10.36 11.59
N GLU A 44 -22.83 10.61 10.43
CA GLU A 44 -24.11 11.32 10.28
C GLU A 44 -25.32 10.45 10.62
N LEU A 45 -25.13 9.13 10.72
CA LEU A 45 -26.18 8.16 11.02
C LEU A 45 -26.14 7.75 12.50
N PRO A 46 -27.09 8.20 13.35
CA PRO A 46 -27.13 7.85 14.77
C PRO A 46 -27.80 6.49 14.98
N SER A 47 -27.11 5.40 14.63
CA SER A 47 -27.59 4.04 14.90
C SER A 47 -26.50 3.14 15.50
N ARG A 48 -26.93 2.08 16.21
CA ARG A 48 -26.01 1.05 16.76
C ARG A 48 -25.22 0.35 15.67
N GLU A 49 -25.85 0.06 14.53
CA GLU A 49 -25.17 -0.54 13.38
C GLU A 49 -24.16 0.42 12.77
N SER A 50 -24.49 1.70 12.62
CA SER A 50 -23.56 2.73 12.15
C SER A 50 -22.36 2.88 13.08
N ALA A 51 -22.51 2.69 14.39
CA ALA A 51 -21.39 2.63 15.33
C ALA A 51 -20.49 1.40 15.09
N ARG A 52 -21.08 0.22 14.88
CA ARG A 52 -20.33 -1.01 14.57
C ARG A 52 -19.56 -0.89 13.26
N PHE A 53 -20.20 -0.38 12.21
CA PHE A 53 -19.56 -0.17 10.91
C PHE A 53 -18.44 0.87 11.01
N ARG A 54 -18.61 1.97 11.77
CA ARG A 54 -17.52 2.94 12.01
C ARG A 54 -16.27 2.27 12.56
N THR A 55 -16.41 1.37 13.51
CA THR A 55 -15.27 0.63 14.08
C THR A 55 -14.60 -0.26 13.02
N GLN A 56 -15.38 -1.02 12.26
CA GLN A 56 -14.84 -1.90 11.20
C GLN A 56 -14.10 -1.10 10.12
N VAL A 57 -14.71 -0.02 9.63
CA VAL A 57 -14.12 0.86 8.61
C VAL A 57 -12.84 1.53 9.14
N ASN A 58 -12.82 1.91 10.41
CA ASN A 58 -11.63 2.49 11.04
C ASN A 58 -10.48 1.47 11.14
N ASN A 59 -10.78 0.21 11.42
CA ASN A 59 -9.78 -0.87 11.45
C ASN A 59 -9.20 -1.12 10.05
N VAL A 60 -10.05 -1.23 9.02
CA VAL A 60 -9.60 -1.38 7.62
C VAL A 60 -8.71 -0.21 7.19
N ALA A 61 -9.09 1.03 7.51
CA ALA A 61 -8.25 2.20 7.21
C ALA A 61 -6.89 2.14 7.91
N LYS A 62 -6.84 1.67 9.17
CA LYS A 62 -5.61 1.52 9.94
C LYS A 62 -4.71 0.42 9.38
N GLU A 63 -5.29 -0.70 8.99
CA GLU A 63 -4.57 -1.83 8.37
C GLU A 63 -3.98 -1.41 7.02
N ALA A 64 -4.79 -0.83 6.13
CA ALA A 64 -4.33 -0.34 4.82
C ALA A 64 -3.20 0.70 4.95
N LYS A 65 -3.30 1.62 5.93
CA LYS A 65 -2.23 2.59 6.23
C LYS A 65 -0.95 1.90 6.70
N THR A 66 -1.08 0.89 7.56
CA THR A 66 0.07 0.15 8.11
C THR A 66 0.80 -0.61 7.01
N GLU A 67 0.05 -1.36 6.18
CA GLU A 67 0.59 -2.09 5.04
C GLU A 67 1.25 -1.16 4.03
N ARG A 68 0.59 -0.06 3.67
CA ARG A 68 1.15 0.94 2.75
C ARG A 68 2.49 1.46 3.26
N ASN A 69 2.59 1.78 4.56
CA ASN A 69 3.82 2.27 5.15
C ASN A 69 4.93 1.20 5.14
N ALA A 70 4.59 -0.07 5.36
CA ALA A 70 5.54 -1.18 5.26
C ALA A 70 6.05 -1.35 3.83
N LEU A 71 5.15 -1.40 2.85
CA LEU A 71 5.46 -1.51 1.43
C LEU A 71 6.27 -0.30 0.91
N SER A 72 5.99 0.90 1.41
CA SER A 72 6.77 2.10 1.05
C SER A 72 8.24 1.96 1.45
N LYS A 73 8.53 1.32 2.60
CA LYS A 73 9.90 1.01 3.03
C LYS A 73 10.59 -0.01 2.11
N GLU A 74 9.84 -0.95 1.54
CA GLU A 74 10.36 -1.89 0.53
C GLU A 74 10.77 -1.14 -0.75
N ILE A 75 9.95 -0.20 -1.23
CA ILE A 75 10.29 0.66 -2.37
C ILE A 75 11.55 1.48 -2.12
N THR A 76 11.67 2.07 -0.93
CA THR A 76 12.89 2.79 -0.55
C THR A 76 14.11 1.87 -0.57
N ARG A 77 13.99 0.63 -0.08
CA ARG A 77 15.08 -0.35 -0.15
C ARG A 77 15.47 -0.69 -1.59
N ILE A 78 14.52 -0.87 -2.51
CA ILE A 78 14.82 -1.09 -3.94
C ILE A 78 15.54 0.15 -4.52
N SER A 79 15.04 1.35 -4.20
CA SER A 79 15.61 2.61 -4.68
C SER A 79 17.05 2.82 -4.19
N ASN A 80 17.36 2.43 -2.95
CA ASN A 80 18.70 2.52 -2.37
C ASN A 80 19.74 1.65 -3.09
N HIS A 81 19.32 0.63 -3.86
CA HIS A 81 20.20 -0.15 -4.74
C HIS A 81 20.43 0.51 -6.11
N GLY A 82 20.06 1.79 -6.27
CA GLY A 82 20.17 2.52 -7.52
C GLY A 82 19.20 2.00 -8.59
N ILE A 83 18.05 1.47 -8.18
CA ILE A 83 17.01 0.95 -9.07
C ILE A 83 15.78 1.85 -8.93
N SER A 84 15.52 2.67 -9.95
CA SER A 84 14.30 3.47 -10.01
C SER A 84 13.10 2.58 -10.34
N VAL A 85 12.13 2.58 -9.43
CA VAL A 85 10.84 1.91 -9.60
C VAL A 85 9.87 2.80 -10.35
#